data_AF-A0A1R3X2R2-F1
#
_entry.id   AF-A0A1R3X2R2-F1
#
_cell.length_a   1.000
_cell.length_b   1.000
_cell.length_c   1.000
_cell.angle_alpha   90.00
_cell.angle_beta   90.00
_cell.angle_gamma   90.00
#
_symmetry.space_group_name_H-M   'P 1'
#
loop_
_entity.id
_entity.type
_entity.pdbx_description
1 polymer ?
#
loop_
_entity_poly.entity_id
_entity_poly.type
_entity_poly.pdbx_seq_one_letter_code
_entity_poly.pdbx_strand_id
1 'polypeptide(L)'
;MTAHTAAPVRGRSTWTPKLVPALAVCLAAPALFVVQIVWLGWVLLALAVASAVIVDRRAGVPLARGEEPSIARDVSLVAIGQFIVSLIPLHAELDDAAFVRFTLALGGAVVVPYVVSRFVYRDHAIRFPWRGGGRWTWWQWAWLGGVIVLGYLILPFYFITSGVYMNWPAVTTPDLIARLFVGVGAVGIWDELFFICTVFVLLRRHFPDLTANLLQAIVFVSFLWELGYQAWGPLLTVPFAIVQGFLFLKTRSLWYVVTVHLLFDAVVFGVLVHAHNPGAASIFLI
;
A
#
# COMPACT_ATOMS: atom_id res chain seq x y z
N MET A 1 34.74 -27.52 -17.40
CA MET A 1 33.85 -26.36 -17.64
C MET A 1 32.42 -26.87 -17.76
N THR A 2 31.69 -26.94 -16.65
CA THR A 2 30.26 -27.28 -16.66
C THR A 2 29.48 -25.98 -16.65
N ALA A 3 28.94 -25.59 -17.81
CA ALA A 3 28.06 -24.45 -17.93
C ALA A 3 26.79 -24.72 -17.09
N HIS A 4 26.60 -23.97 -16.01
CA HIS A 4 25.29 -23.83 -15.40
C HIS A 4 24.39 -23.14 -16.41
N THR A 5 23.58 -23.92 -17.11
CA THR A 5 22.42 -23.43 -17.86
C THR A 5 21.53 -22.67 -16.87
N ALA A 6 21.64 -21.34 -16.89
CA ALA A 6 20.68 -20.49 -16.21
C ALA A 6 19.28 -20.88 -16.71
N ALA A 7 18.40 -21.27 -15.78
CA ALA A 7 17.02 -21.59 -16.12
C ALA A 7 16.43 -20.41 -16.94
N PRO A 8 15.76 -20.68 -18.07
CA PRO A 8 15.18 -19.60 -18.87
C PRO A 8 14.24 -18.79 -17.98
N VAL A 9 14.46 -17.48 -17.93
CA VAL A 9 13.54 -16.55 -17.28
C VAL A 9 12.21 -16.69 -18.01
N ARG A 10 11.25 -17.44 -17.44
CA ARG A 10 9.88 -17.51 -17.99
C ARG A 10 9.40 -16.07 -18.14
N GLY A 11 9.14 -15.65 -19.38
CA GLY A 11 8.70 -14.29 -19.66
C GLY A 11 7.42 -14.01 -18.89
N ARG A 12 7.46 -13.05 -17.96
CA ARG A 12 6.25 -12.59 -17.29
C ARG A 12 5.40 -11.85 -18.33
N SER A 13 4.18 -12.31 -18.54
CA SER A 13 3.22 -11.70 -19.47
C SER A 13 2.01 -11.19 -18.70
N THR A 14 1.51 -10.02 -19.07
CA THR A 14 0.28 -9.45 -18.50
C THR A 14 -0.93 -10.31 -18.86
N TRP A 15 -1.01 -10.76 -20.11
CA TRP A 15 -2.16 -11.47 -20.66
C TRP A 15 -2.06 -12.97 -20.39
N THR A 16 -2.31 -13.34 -19.13
CA THR A 16 -2.38 -14.75 -18.70
C THR A 16 -3.67 -14.98 -17.90
N PRO A 17 -4.13 -16.23 -17.76
CA PRO A 17 -5.29 -16.55 -16.91
C PRO A 17 -5.15 -16.06 -15.47
N LYS A 18 -3.91 -15.86 -14.99
CA LYS A 18 -3.60 -15.31 -13.66
C LYS A 18 -4.09 -13.87 -13.48
N LEU A 19 -4.29 -13.12 -14.57
CA LEU A 19 -4.77 -11.74 -14.48
C LEU A 19 -6.18 -11.66 -13.89
N VAL A 20 -7.03 -12.66 -14.15
CA VAL A 20 -8.40 -12.70 -13.63
C VAL A 20 -8.45 -12.67 -12.10
N PRO A 21 -7.84 -13.62 -11.36
CA PRO A 21 -7.84 -13.56 -9.90
C PRO A 21 -7.10 -12.35 -9.34
N ALA A 22 -6.00 -11.92 -9.99
CA ALA A 22 -5.24 -10.75 -9.56
C ALA A 22 -6.06 -9.45 -9.66
N LEU A 23 -6.77 -9.27 -10.78
CA LEU A 23 -7.65 -8.12 -10.97
C LEU A 23 -8.86 -8.20 -10.02
N ALA A 24 -9.45 -9.39 -9.83
CA ALA A 24 -10.56 -9.58 -8.91
C ALA A 24 -10.22 -9.19 -7.46
N VAL A 25 -9.04 -9.60 -6.94
CA VAL A 25 -8.61 -9.19 -5.59
C VAL A 25 -8.29 -7.70 -5.52
N CYS A 26 -7.75 -7.10 -6.60
CA CYS A 26 -7.51 -5.65 -6.61
C CYS A 26 -8.82 -4.86 -6.67
N LEU A 27 -9.81 -5.31 -7.45
CA LEU A 27 -11.13 -4.70 -7.56
C LEU A 27 -12.02 -4.92 -6.32
N ALA A 28 -11.67 -5.84 -5.43
CA ALA A 28 -12.30 -5.90 -4.11
C ALA A 28 -12.03 -4.62 -3.30
N ALA A 29 -10.86 -3.99 -3.47
CA ALA A 29 -10.49 -2.77 -2.74
C ALA A 29 -11.44 -1.60 -2.99
N PRO A 30 -11.77 -1.18 -4.23
CA PRO A 30 -12.74 -0.11 -4.43
C PRO A 30 -14.15 -0.50 -3.95
N ALA A 31 -14.55 -1.77 -4.03
CA ALA A 31 -15.83 -2.19 -3.46
C ALA A 31 -15.86 -2.04 -1.93
N LEU A 32 -14.76 -2.36 -1.24
CA LEU A 32 -14.60 -2.27 0.21
C LEU A 32 -14.43 -0.83 0.70
N PHE A 33 -13.58 -0.04 0.04
CA PHE A 33 -13.05 1.19 0.62
C PHE A 33 -13.52 2.47 -0.11
N VAL A 34 -14.00 2.35 -1.35
CA VAL A 34 -14.54 3.48 -2.12
C VAL A 34 -16.06 3.50 -2.08
N VAL A 35 -16.70 2.40 -2.50
CA VAL A 35 -18.16 2.26 -2.52
C VAL A 35 -18.69 1.78 -1.16
N GLN A 36 -17.83 1.20 -0.33
CA GLN A 36 -18.16 0.72 1.03
C GLN A 36 -19.29 -0.32 1.07
N ILE A 37 -19.40 -1.14 0.02
CA ILE A 37 -20.31 -2.30 -0.01
C ILE A 37 -19.53 -3.52 0.46
N VAL A 38 -19.43 -3.65 1.79
CA VAL A 38 -18.56 -4.65 2.44
C VAL A 38 -18.82 -6.08 1.96
N TRP A 39 -20.09 -6.49 1.84
CA TRP A 39 -20.43 -7.84 1.39
C TRP A 39 -19.99 -8.10 -0.07
N LEU A 40 -20.06 -7.09 -0.94
CA LEU A 40 -19.61 -7.21 -2.33
C LEU A 40 -18.09 -7.38 -2.37
N GLY A 41 -17.37 -6.61 -1.57
CA GLY A 41 -15.94 -6.76 -1.39
C GLY A 41 -15.56 -8.16 -0.95
N TRP A 42 -16.21 -8.71 0.08
CA TRP A 42 -15.96 -10.08 0.55
C TRP A 42 -16.28 -11.15 -0.50
N VAL A 43 -17.34 -10.96 -1.28
CA VAL A 43 -17.66 -11.83 -2.42
C VAL A 43 -16.55 -11.77 -3.47
N LEU A 44 -16.07 -10.58 -3.83
CA LEU A 44 -14.96 -10.41 -4.78
C LEU A 44 -13.67 -11.06 -4.27
N LEU A 45 -13.35 -10.92 -2.99
CA LEU A 45 -12.22 -11.61 -2.36
C LEU A 45 -12.34 -13.14 -2.48
N ALA A 46 -13.51 -13.68 -2.15
CA ALA A 46 -13.76 -15.12 -2.25
C ALA A 46 -13.66 -15.62 -3.71
N LEU A 47 -14.23 -14.88 -4.66
CA LEU A 47 -14.15 -15.19 -6.09
C LEU A 47 -12.72 -15.08 -6.62
N ALA A 48 -11.92 -14.13 -6.14
CA ALA A 48 -10.52 -13.99 -6.50
C ALA A 48 -9.72 -15.23 -6.05
N VAL A 49 -9.88 -15.68 -4.80
CA VAL A 49 -9.21 -16.89 -4.30
C VAL A 49 -9.70 -18.14 -5.04
N ALA A 50 -11.01 -18.28 -5.24
CA ALA A 50 -11.59 -19.43 -5.95
C ALA A 50 -11.09 -19.53 -7.40
N SER A 51 -11.09 -18.42 -8.13
CA SER A 51 -10.56 -18.37 -9.50
C SER A 51 -9.05 -18.61 -9.54
N ALA A 52 -8.29 -18.12 -8.55
CA ALA A 52 -6.86 -18.38 -8.44
C ALA A 52 -6.55 -19.87 -8.24
N VAL A 53 -7.33 -20.55 -7.39
CA VAL A 53 -7.25 -22.00 -7.17
C VAL A 53 -7.54 -22.77 -8.47
N ILE A 54 -8.55 -22.35 -9.24
CA ILE A 54 -8.87 -22.96 -10.54
C ILE A 54 -7.70 -22.78 -11.53
N VAL A 55 -7.12 -21.58 -11.59
CA VAL A 55 -5.99 -21.27 -12.49
C VAL A 55 -4.77 -22.14 -12.15
N ASP A 56 -4.37 -22.20 -10.87
CA ASP A 56 -3.22 -23.01 -10.46
C ASP A 56 -3.47 -24.51 -10.68
N ARG A 57 -4.68 -25.02 -10.36
CA ARG A 57 -5.03 -26.43 -10.61
C ARG A 57 -4.95 -26.80 -12.09
N ARG A 58 -5.46 -25.94 -12.98
CA ARG A 58 -5.38 -26.16 -14.44
C ARG A 58 -3.95 -26.09 -14.97
N ALA A 59 -3.09 -25.32 -14.31
CA ALA A 59 -1.67 -25.22 -14.63
C ALA A 59 -0.80 -26.31 -13.95
N GLY A 60 -1.39 -27.20 -13.15
CA GLY A 60 -0.66 -28.23 -12.40
C GLY A 60 0.21 -27.68 -11.25
N VAL A 61 -0.04 -26.45 -10.80
CA VAL A 61 0.73 -25.81 -9.72
C VAL A 61 0.16 -26.24 -8.35
N PRO A 62 0.97 -26.80 -7.44
CA PRO A 62 0.48 -27.24 -6.14
C PRO A 62 0.12 -26.06 -5.23
N LEU A 63 -1.03 -26.16 -4.57
CA LEU A 63 -1.57 -25.11 -3.69
C LEU A 63 -0.89 -25.08 -2.31
N ALA A 64 -0.46 -26.23 -1.79
CA ALA A 64 0.06 -26.34 -0.43
C ALA A 64 1.53 -25.91 -0.32
N ARG A 65 2.41 -26.56 -1.09
CA ARG A 65 3.84 -26.26 -1.14
C ARG A 65 4.38 -26.59 -2.51
N GLY A 66 5.19 -25.69 -3.05
CA GLY A 66 5.89 -25.87 -4.31
C GLY A 66 6.94 -24.79 -4.52
N GLU A 67 7.96 -25.12 -5.30
CA GLU A 67 9.03 -24.20 -5.69
C GLU A 67 8.52 -23.11 -6.65
N GLU A 68 7.54 -23.44 -7.49
CA GLU A 68 6.94 -22.48 -8.41
C GLU A 68 6.00 -21.49 -7.69
N PRO A 69 6.01 -20.20 -8.05
CA PRO A 69 5.01 -19.23 -7.58
C PRO A 69 3.59 -19.65 -7.95
N SER A 70 2.69 -19.65 -6.96
CA SER A 70 1.27 -19.99 -7.13
C SER A 70 0.42 -18.74 -6.98
N ILE A 71 -0.45 -18.49 -7.96
CA ILE A 71 -1.32 -17.32 -7.92
C ILE A 71 -2.37 -17.46 -6.80
N ALA A 72 -2.79 -18.67 -6.46
CA ALA A 72 -3.71 -18.94 -5.37
C ALA A 72 -3.14 -18.55 -4.00
N ARG A 73 -1.88 -18.90 -3.73
CA ARG A 73 -1.18 -18.49 -2.50
C ARG A 73 -0.99 -16.98 -2.43
N ASP A 74 -0.57 -16.37 -3.54
CA ASP A 74 -0.29 -14.93 -3.56
C ASP A 74 -1.58 -14.09 -3.45
N VAL A 75 -2.65 -14.50 -4.15
CA VAL A 75 -3.96 -13.83 -4.07
C VAL A 75 -4.63 -14.05 -2.73
N SER A 76 -4.50 -15.23 -2.10
CA SER A 76 -5.08 -15.46 -0.77
C SER A 76 -4.45 -14.56 0.30
N LEU A 77 -3.14 -14.32 0.23
CA LEU A 77 -2.44 -13.43 1.16
C LEU A 77 -2.92 -11.97 1.04
N VAL A 78 -3.09 -11.48 -0.18
CA VAL A 78 -3.66 -10.14 -0.42
C VAL A 78 -5.11 -10.08 0.07
N ALA A 79 -5.90 -11.11 -0.22
CA ALA A 79 -7.29 -11.19 0.19
C ALA A 79 -7.46 -11.22 1.71
N ILE A 80 -6.63 -11.97 2.44
CA ILE A 80 -6.61 -11.99 3.91
C ILE A 80 -6.31 -10.60 4.46
N GLY A 81 -5.30 -9.92 3.91
CA GLY A 81 -4.96 -8.56 4.32
C GLY A 81 -6.13 -7.59 4.17
N GLN A 82 -6.72 -7.52 2.98
CA GLN A 82 -7.88 -6.66 2.71
C GLN A 82 -9.10 -7.03 3.55
N PHE A 83 -9.35 -8.33 3.76
CA PHE A 83 -10.42 -8.79 4.63
C PHE A 83 -10.23 -8.26 6.06
N ILE A 84 -9.05 -8.40 6.64
CA ILE A 84 -8.75 -7.89 8.00
C ILE A 84 -8.97 -6.38 8.08
N VAL A 85 -8.47 -5.62 7.10
CA VAL A 85 -8.67 -4.16 7.05
C VAL A 85 -10.16 -3.81 6.99
N SER A 86 -10.95 -4.56 6.21
CA SER A 86 -12.40 -4.32 6.06
C SER A 86 -13.24 -4.59 7.31
N LEU A 87 -12.65 -5.11 8.40
CA LEU A 87 -13.36 -5.37 9.65
C LEU A 87 -13.50 -4.13 10.53
N ILE A 88 -12.81 -3.03 10.19
CA ILE A 88 -12.88 -1.77 10.92
C ILE A 88 -13.18 -0.61 9.95
N PRO A 89 -13.82 0.47 10.41
CA PRO A 89 -13.83 1.72 9.66
C PRO A 89 -12.42 2.32 9.63
N LEU A 90 -12.00 2.87 8.49
CA LEU A 90 -10.71 3.54 8.35
C LEU A 90 -10.74 5.05 8.62
N HIS A 91 -11.89 5.60 9.01
CA HIS A 91 -11.97 6.99 9.43
C HIS A 91 -10.94 7.29 10.52
N ALA A 92 -10.23 8.40 10.37
CA ALA A 92 -9.17 8.81 11.28
C ALA A 92 -9.77 9.29 12.61
N GLU A 93 -10.22 8.38 13.46
CA GLU A 93 -10.65 8.68 14.82
C GLU A 93 -9.43 8.67 15.76
N LEU A 94 -9.31 9.67 16.63
CA LEU A 94 -8.14 9.86 17.50
C LEU A 94 -8.36 9.43 18.96
N ASP A 95 -9.47 8.79 19.30
CA ASP A 95 -9.67 8.23 20.64
C ASP A 95 -8.87 6.93 20.85
N ASP A 96 -8.65 6.56 22.11
CA ASP A 96 -7.81 5.42 22.47
C ASP A 96 -8.34 4.08 21.90
N ALA A 97 -9.67 3.92 21.82
CA ALA A 97 -10.27 2.68 21.31
C ALA A 97 -10.09 2.58 19.79
N ALA A 98 -10.28 3.69 19.06
CA ALA A 98 -9.97 3.76 17.63
C ALA A 98 -8.50 3.45 17.36
N PHE A 99 -7.56 4.07 18.10
CA PHE A 99 -6.12 3.79 17.96
C PHE A 99 -5.78 2.31 18.13
N VAL A 100 -6.35 1.66 19.15
CA VAL A 100 -6.12 0.22 19.39
C VAL A 100 -6.71 -0.62 18.25
N ARG A 101 -7.96 -0.38 17.86
CA ARG A 101 -8.62 -1.11 16.76
C ARG A 101 -7.84 -0.97 15.46
N PHE A 102 -7.44 0.25 15.13
CA PHE A 102 -6.70 0.58 13.93
C PHE A 102 -5.32 -0.09 13.93
N THR A 103 -4.60 -0.02 15.05
CA THR A 103 -3.30 -0.71 15.22
C THR A 103 -3.44 -2.23 15.05
N LEU A 104 -4.45 -2.84 15.66
CA LEU A 104 -4.67 -4.29 15.57
C LEU A 104 -5.07 -4.73 14.15
N ALA A 105 -5.93 -3.96 13.48
CA ALA A 105 -6.37 -4.28 12.12
C ALA A 105 -5.24 -4.11 11.10
N LEU A 106 -4.58 -2.95 11.08
CA LEU A 106 -3.45 -2.70 10.18
C LEU A 106 -2.29 -3.65 10.48
N GLY A 107 -1.92 -3.78 11.76
CA GLY A 107 -0.90 -4.75 12.18
C GLY A 107 -1.26 -6.18 11.76
N GLY A 108 -2.50 -6.60 11.97
CA GLY A 108 -3.01 -7.90 11.54
C GLY A 108 -2.94 -8.11 10.03
N ALA A 109 -3.29 -7.09 9.24
CA ALA A 109 -3.26 -7.13 7.78
C ALA A 109 -1.86 -7.32 7.19
N VAL A 110 -0.80 -7.02 7.94
CA VAL A 110 0.60 -7.30 7.55
C VAL A 110 1.11 -8.58 8.21
N VAL A 111 0.89 -8.75 9.51
CA VAL A 111 1.42 -9.88 10.29
C VAL A 111 0.79 -11.20 9.86
N VAL A 112 -0.53 -11.25 9.65
CA VAL A 112 -1.21 -12.51 9.30
C VAL A 112 -0.74 -13.01 7.93
N PRO A 113 -0.74 -12.22 6.84
CA PRO A 113 -0.19 -12.68 5.57
C PRO A 113 1.29 -13.07 5.67
N TYR A 114 2.11 -12.31 6.40
CA TYR A 114 3.52 -12.65 6.61
C TYR A 114 3.69 -14.02 7.29
N VAL A 115 2.96 -14.28 8.38
CA VAL A 115 2.99 -15.55 9.12
C VAL A 115 2.49 -16.69 8.26
N VAL A 116 1.40 -16.50 7.50
CA VAL A 116 0.87 -17.52 6.59
C VAL A 116 1.89 -17.84 5.49
N SER A 117 2.49 -16.84 4.83
CA SER A 117 3.54 -17.06 3.82
C SER A 117 4.74 -17.80 4.41
N ARG A 118 5.18 -17.44 5.62
CA ARG A 118 6.38 -18.01 6.24
C ARG A 118 6.17 -19.43 6.79
N PHE A 119 5.07 -19.67 7.51
CA PHE A 119 4.89 -20.91 8.28
C PHE A 119 3.94 -21.91 7.61
N VAL A 120 2.91 -21.42 6.90
CA VAL A 120 1.93 -22.29 6.22
C VAL A 120 2.43 -22.62 4.82
N TYR A 121 2.65 -21.61 3.98
CA TYR A 121 3.09 -21.81 2.59
C TYR A 121 4.60 -22.07 2.46
N ARG A 122 5.38 -21.63 3.44
CA ARG A 122 6.84 -21.81 3.54
C ARG A 122 7.60 -21.31 2.31
N ASP A 123 7.03 -20.38 1.57
CA ASP A 123 7.61 -19.81 0.35
C ASP A 123 8.39 -18.53 0.62
N HIS A 124 8.17 -17.91 1.80
CA HIS A 124 8.89 -16.73 2.25
C HIS A 124 8.82 -15.58 1.22
N ALA A 125 7.65 -15.44 0.60
CA ALA A 125 7.40 -14.47 -0.46
C ALA A 125 7.42 -13.03 0.06
N ILE A 126 6.86 -12.81 1.26
CA ILE A 126 6.85 -11.51 1.93
C ILE A 126 8.16 -11.34 2.70
N ARG A 127 8.94 -10.33 2.32
CA ARG A 127 10.22 -9.97 2.97
C ARG A 127 10.34 -8.45 3.05
N PHE A 128 11.05 -7.99 4.06
CA PHE A 128 11.25 -6.57 4.34
C PHE A 128 12.74 -6.20 4.18
N PRO A 129 13.20 -5.84 2.96
CA PRO A 129 14.59 -5.51 2.70
C PRO A 129 14.93 -4.11 3.24
N TRP A 130 15.16 -4.01 4.56
CA TRP A 130 15.40 -2.74 5.24
C TRP A 130 16.57 -1.93 4.67
N ARG A 131 17.68 -2.57 4.28
CA ARG A 131 18.85 -1.89 3.71
C ARG A 131 19.08 -2.33 2.27
N GLY A 132 18.95 -1.41 1.32
CA GLY A 132 19.65 -1.51 0.03
C GLY A 132 21.12 -1.24 0.29
N GLY A 133 22.02 -2.15 -0.09
CA GLY A 133 23.39 -2.29 0.43
C GLY A 133 24.41 -1.16 0.17
N GLY A 134 24.07 0.12 0.35
CA GLY A 134 25.00 1.24 0.19
C GLY A 134 24.49 2.58 0.73
N ARG A 135 25.35 3.61 0.67
CA ARG A 135 25.01 5.01 1.00
C ARG A 135 24.05 5.59 -0.04
N TRP A 136 23.18 6.52 0.37
CA TRP A 136 22.29 7.21 -0.56
C TRP A 136 23.08 8.05 -1.57
N THR A 137 22.76 7.87 -2.85
CA THR A 137 23.29 8.64 -3.97
C THR A 137 22.75 10.07 -3.95
N TRP A 138 23.40 10.98 -4.67
CA TRP A 138 22.96 12.37 -4.74
C TRP A 138 21.55 12.52 -5.35
N TRP A 139 21.20 11.69 -6.34
CA TRP A 139 19.86 11.67 -6.93
C TRP A 139 18.78 11.28 -5.92
N GLN A 140 19.10 10.39 -4.99
CA GLN A 140 18.20 10.01 -3.91
C GLN A 140 17.97 11.20 -2.96
N TRP A 141 19.03 11.91 -2.57
CA TRP A 141 18.89 13.15 -1.79
C TRP A 141 18.11 14.24 -2.52
N ALA A 142 18.38 14.45 -3.81
CA ALA A 142 17.64 15.40 -4.65
C ALA A 142 16.15 15.03 -4.71
N TRP A 143 15.83 13.74 -4.80
CA TRP A 143 14.45 13.27 -4.76
C TRP A 143 13.79 13.52 -3.39
N LEU A 144 14.47 13.28 -2.27
CA LEU A 144 13.92 13.60 -0.94
C LEU A 144 13.56 15.09 -0.81
N GLY A 145 14.47 15.99 -1.25
CA GLY A 145 14.18 17.42 -1.30
C GLY A 145 13.04 17.75 -2.25
N GLY A 146 13.01 17.13 -3.43
CA GLY A 146 11.96 17.28 -4.42
C GLY A 146 10.57 16.89 -3.90
N VAL A 147 10.46 15.80 -3.14
CA VAL A 147 9.20 15.35 -2.53
C VAL A 147 8.67 16.37 -1.53
N ILE A 148 9.54 16.95 -0.70
CA ILE A 148 9.14 18.01 0.24
C ILE A 148 8.63 19.23 -0.52
N VAL A 149 9.36 19.67 -1.56
CA VAL A 149 8.96 20.83 -2.38
C VAL A 149 7.64 20.58 -3.12
N LEU A 150 7.49 19.41 -3.76
CA LEU A 150 6.26 19.03 -4.45
C LEU A 150 5.09 18.95 -3.47
N GLY A 151 5.29 18.30 -2.31
CA GLY A 151 4.30 18.23 -1.25
C GLY A 151 3.88 19.63 -0.78
N TYR A 152 4.85 20.51 -0.52
CA TYR A 152 4.61 21.87 -0.05
C TYR A 152 3.79 22.70 -1.05
N LEU A 153 4.02 22.52 -2.37
CA LEU A 153 3.32 23.27 -3.40
C LEU A 153 1.94 22.68 -3.74
N ILE A 154 1.80 21.36 -3.73
CA ILE A 154 0.60 20.67 -4.25
C ILE A 154 -0.40 20.38 -3.13
N LEU A 155 0.06 19.92 -1.97
CA LEU A 155 -0.83 19.43 -0.91
C LEU A 155 -1.71 20.51 -0.29
N PRO A 156 -1.22 21.71 0.07
CA PRO A 156 -2.08 22.75 0.63
C PRO A 156 -3.19 23.13 -0.35
N PHE A 157 -2.84 23.28 -1.63
CA PHE A 157 -3.82 23.56 -2.67
C PHE A 157 -4.88 22.46 -2.73
N TYR A 158 -4.48 21.18 -2.78
CA TYR A 158 -5.42 20.06 -2.75
C TYR A 158 -6.32 20.07 -1.51
N PHE A 159 -5.72 19.99 -0.32
CA PHE A 159 -6.45 19.82 0.93
C PHE A 159 -7.42 20.97 1.21
N ILE A 160 -6.97 22.21 1.04
CA ILE A 160 -7.74 23.40 1.40
C ILE A 160 -8.80 23.71 0.33
N THR A 161 -8.45 23.71 -0.96
CA THR A 161 -9.41 24.11 -2.00
C THR A 161 -10.52 23.09 -2.24
N SER A 162 -10.24 21.80 -2.02
CA SER A 162 -11.25 20.74 -2.13
C SER A 162 -12.01 20.50 -0.82
N GLY A 163 -11.56 21.07 0.30
CA GLY A 163 -12.17 20.87 1.62
C GLY A 163 -11.92 19.49 2.23
N VAL A 164 -11.14 18.62 1.58
CA VAL A 164 -10.91 17.24 2.05
C VAL A 164 -10.20 17.19 3.40
N TYR A 165 -9.50 18.25 3.84
CA TYR A 165 -8.91 18.29 5.18
C TYR A 165 -9.93 18.00 6.30
N MET A 166 -11.21 18.27 6.06
CA MET A 166 -12.32 17.99 6.98
C MET A 166 -12.68 16.50 7.11
N ASN A 167 -12.12 15.63 6.26
CA ASN A 167 -12.21 14.18 6.42
C ASN A 167 -11.36 13.67 7.59
N TRP A 168 -10.43 14.50 8.06
CA TRP A 168 -9.62 14.26 9.24
C TRP A 168 -10.16 15.03 10.43
N PRO A 169 -9.95 14.52 11.65
CA PRO A 169 -10.45 15.15 12.86
C PRO A 169 -9.74 16.48 13.12
N ALA A 170 -10.48 17.42 13.71
CA ALA A 170 -9.93 18.70 14.08
C ALA A 170 -8.86 18.54 15.18
N VAL A 171 -7.61 18.80 14.82
CA VAL A 171 -6.43 18.70 15.71
C VAL A 171 -6.10 20.05 16.34
N THR A 172 -6.86 20.44 17.38
CA THR A 172 -6.74 21.76 18.02
C THR A 172 -5.96 21.76 19.33
N THR A 173 -5.60 20.60 19.88
CA THR A 173 -4.84 20.46 21.13
C THR A 173 -3.49 19.78 20.89
N PRO A 174 -2.45 20.05 21.71
CA PRO A 174 -1.13 19.43 21.55
C PRO A 174 -1.17 17.89 21.57
N ASP A 175 -2.05 17.29 22.38
CA ASP A 175 -2.24 15.84 22.44
C ASP A 175 -2.79 15.27 21.13
N LEU A 176 -3.85 15.88 20.57
CA LEU A 176 -4.41 15.46 19.28
C LEU A 176 -3.42 15.63 18.12
N ILE A 177 -2.62 16.71 18.14
CA ILE A 177 -1.56 16.94 17.16
C ILE A 177 -0.49 15.84 17.27
N ALA A 178 -0.05 15.48 18.48
CA ALA A 178 0.92 14.40 18.67
C ALA A 178 0.37 13.04 18.23
N ARG A 179 -0.90 12.75 18.54
CA ARG A 179 -1.60 11.54 18.07
C ARG A 179 -1.66 11.48 16.55
N LEU A 180 -2.03 12.59 15.88
CA LEU A 180 -2.04 12.67 14.42
C LEU A 180 -0.65 12.43 13.84
N PHE A 181 0.40 13.03 14.40
CA PHE A 181 1.78 12.82 13.94
C PHE A 181 2.19 11.35 14.01
N VAL A 182 1.90 10.67 15.13
CA VAL A 182 2.18 9.24 15.31
C VAL A 182 1.32 8.40 14.36
N GLY A 183 0.02 8.70 14.24
CA GLY A 183 -0.91 7.96 13.39
C GLY A 183 -0.52 8.04 11.92
N VAL A 184 -0.32 9.25 11.39
CA VAL A 184 0.10 9.48 10.01
C VAL A 184 1.44 8.78 9.72
N GLY A 185 2.45 8.96 10.59
CA GLY A 185 3.74 8.29 10.39
C GLY A 185 3.67 6.76 10.48
N ALA A 186 2.85 6.22 11.37
CA ALA A 186 2.64 4.77 11.47
C ALA A 186 1.94 4.20 10.23
N VAL A 187 0.93 4.91 9.70
CA VAL A 187 0.25 4.54 8.46
C VAL A 187 1.22 4.60 7.28
N GLY A 188 2.04 5.64 7.15
CA GLY A 188 3.03 5.71 6.07
C GLY A 188 4.05 4.57 6.07
N ILE A 189 4.47 4.10 7.25
CA ILE A 189 5.31 2.89 7.36
C ILE A 189 4.48 1.66 6.95
N TRP A 190 3.25 1.54 7.45
CA TRP A 190 2.36 0.42 7.15
C TRP A 190 2.08 0.29 5.64
N ASP A 191 1.89 1.41 4.95
CA ASP A 191 1.66 1.45 3.51
C ASP A 191 2.77 0.75 2.72
N GLU A 192 4.03 0.95 3.12
CA GLU A 192 5.17 0.28 2.49
C GLU A 192 5.24 -1.22 2.81
N LEU A 193 4.83 -1.61 4.01
CA LEU A 193 4.80 -3.01 4.42
C LEU A 193 3.67 -3.78 3.70
N PHE A 194 2.51 -3.17 3.58
CA PHE A 194 1.35 -3.79 2.98
C PHE A 194 1.36 -3.66 1.46
N PHE A 195 1.30 -2.45 0.92
CA PHE A 195 1.14 -2.28 -0.52
C PHE A 195 2.40 -2.68 -1.29
N ILE A 196 3.57 -2.26 -0.84
CA ILE A 196 4.82 -2.58 -1.56
C ILE A 196 5.33 -3.97 -1.21
N CYS A 197 5.60 -4.25 0.06
CA CYS A 197 6.23 -5.52 0.46
C CYS A 197 5.29 -6.73 0.42
N THR A 198 3.97 -6.51 0.38
CA THR A 198 2.97 -7.59 0.26
C THR A 198 2.31 -7.55 -1.12
N VAL A 199 1.41 -6.61 -1.40
CA VAL A 199 0.60 -6.63 -2.65
C VAL A 199 1.48 -6.60 -3.90
N PHE A 200 2.36 -5.61 -4.04
CA PHE A 200 3.21 -5.45 -5.21
C PHE A 200 4.18 -6.62 -5.37
N VAL A 201 4.90 -7.00 -4.31
CA VAL A 201 5.87 -8.12 -4.38
C VAL A 201 5.20 -9.43 -4.76
N LEU A 202 4.02 -9.75 -4.20
CA LEU A 202 3.29 -10.97 -4.52
C LEU A 202 2.81 -10.97 -5.98
N LEU A 203 2.25 -9.86 -6.46
CA LEU A 203 1.80 -9.75 -7.86
C LEU A 203 2.98 -9.75 -8.86
N ARG A 204 4.14 -9.20 -8.48
CA ARG A 204 5.36 -9.17 -9.31
C ARG A 204 5.93 -10.56 -9.59
N ARG A 205 5.57 -11.58 -8.79
CA ARG A 205 5.94 -12.98 -9.06
C ARG A 205 5.27 -13.52 -10.33
N HIS A 206 4.15 -12.92 -10.76
CA HIS A 206 3.35 -13.39 -11.88
C HIS A 206 3.37 -12.43 -13.07
N PHE A 207 3.49 -11.12 -12.84
CA PHE A 207 3.32 -10.11 -13.87
C PHE A 207 4.58 -9.27 -14.10
N PRO A 208 4.69 -8.60 -15.27
CA PRO A 208 5.64 -7.51 -15.46
C PRO A 208 5.51 -6.45 -14.37
N ASP A 209 6.62 -5.79 -14.08
CA ASP A 209 6.72 -4.82 -12.99
C ASP A 209 5.66 -3.72 -13.09
N LEU A 210 5.41 -3.18 -14.29
CA LEU A 210 4.37 -2.16 -14.51
C LEU A 210 2.96 -2.68 -14.19
N THR A 211 2.61 -3.89 -14.66
CA THR A 211 1.29 -4.48 -14.39
C THR A 211 1.07 -4.72 -12.91
N ALA A 212 2.07 -5.28 -12.20
CA ALA A 212 1.98 -5.48 -10.77
C ALA A 212 1.83 -4.15 -10.01
N ASN A 213 2.52 -3.11 -10.46
CA ASN A 213 2.46 -1.77 -9.86
C ASN A 213 1.09 -1.12 -10.07
N LEU A 214 0.53 -1.20 -11.29
CA LEU A 214 -0.81 -0.69 -11.58
C LEU A 214 -1.89 -1.43 -10.78
N LEU A 215 -1.78 -2.74 -10.63
CA LEU A 215 -2.71 -3.53 -9.80
C LEU A 215 -2.62 -3.15 -8.32
N GLN A 216 -1.40 -3.00 -7.78
CA GLN A 216 -1.22 -2.51 -6.41
C GLN A 216 -1.76 -1.08 -6.23
N ALA A 217 -1.59 -0.21 -7.22
CA ALA A 217 -2.11 1.16 -7.17
C ALA A 217 -3.64 1.20 -7.00
N ILE A 218 -4.39 0.27 -7.59
CA ILE A 218 -5.84 0.16 -7.36
C ILE A 218 -6.13 -0.05 -5.86
N VAL A 219 -5.39 -0.94 -5.21
CA VAL A 219 -5.57 -1.29 -3.79
C VAL A 219 -5.17 -0.12 -2.90
N PHE A 220 -4.03 0.51 -3.18
CA PHE A 220 -3.51 1.68 -2.45
C PHE A 220 -4.45 2.88 -2.52
N VAL A 221 -4.87 3.26 -3.73
CA VAL A 221 -5.73 4.43 -3.96
C VAL A 221 -7.10 4.23 -3.33
N SER A 222 -7.63 3.00 -3.36
CA SER A 222 -8.90 2.69 -2.70
C SER A 222 -8.80 2.83 -1.18
N PHE A 223 -7.70 2.38 -0.58
CA PHE A 223 -7.47 2.55 0.85
C PHE A 223 -7.31 4.02 1.24
N LEU A 224 -6.52 4.79 0.49
CA LEU A 224 -6.35 6.23 0.74
C LEU A 224 -7.66 7.01 0.56
N TRP A 225 -8.55 6.58 -0.35
CA TRP A 225 -9.86 7.18 -0.50
C TRP A 225 -10.67 7.13 0.81
N GLU A 226 -10.70 5.96 1.48
CA GLU A 226 -11.41 5.83 2.76
C GLU A 226 -10.73 6.62 3.88
N LEU A 227 -9.38 6.67 3.88
CA LEU A 227 -8.62 7.48 4.84
C LEU A 227 -8.87 8.99 4.71
N GLY A 228 -9.40 9.45 3.58
CA GLY A 228 -9.82 10.84 3.39
C GLY A 228 -9.32 11.52 2.13
N TYR A 229 -8.51 10.86 1.29
CA TYR A 229 -7.97 11.42 0.04
C TYR A 229 -9.01 11.41 -1.11
N GLN A 230 -10.15 12.04 -0.86
CA GLN A 230 -11.31 12.07 -1.74
C GLN A 230 -11.22 13.19 -2.79
N ALA A 231 -12.34 13.46 -3.49
CA ALA A 231 -12.42 14.40 -4.60
C ALA A 231 -11.44 14.03 -5.74
N TRP A 232 -10.59 14.96 -6.15
CA TRP A 232 -9.57 14.70 -7.19
C TRP A 232 -8.28 14.07 -6.64
N GLY A 233 -8.26 13.64 -5.37
CA GLY A 233 -7.15 12.94 -4.72
C GLY A 233 -6.53 11.80 -5.54
N PRO A 234 -7.28 10.98 -6.29
CA PRO A 234 -6.72 9.97 -7.19
C PRO A 234 -5.70 10.50 -8.22
N LEU A 235 -5.79 11.77 -8.64
CA LEU A 235 -4.79 12.38 -9.52
C LEU A 235 -3.43 12.58 -8.84
N LEU A 236 -3.38 12.56 -7.50
CA LEU A 236 -2.16 12.62 -6.70
C LEU A 236 -1.70 11.23 -6.26
N THR A 237 -2.64 10.42 -5.75
CA THR A 237 -2.33 9.12 -5.13
C THR A 237 -1.97 8.05 -6.16
N VAL A 238 -2.53 8.09 -7.38
CA VAL A 238 -2.14 7.15 -8.46
C VAL A 238 -0.68 7.35 -8.89
N PRO A 239 -0.22 8.57 -9.25
CA PRO A 239 1.21 8.80 -9.53
C PRO A 239 2.11 8.43 -8.36
N PHE A 240 1.70 8.76 -7.13
CA PHE A 240 2.46 8.43 -5.92
C PHE A 240 2.66 6.92 -5.76
N ALA A 241 1.58 6.13 -5.85
CA ALA A 241 1.63 4.67 -5.80
C ALA A 241 2.59 4.08 -6.84
N ILE A 242 2.48 4.57 -8.09
CA ILE A 242 3.34 4.11 -9.19
C ILE A 242 4.82 4.43 -8.91
N VAL A 243 5.11 5.63 -8.40
CA VAL A 243 6.46 6.06 -8.05
C VAL A 243 7.02 5.25 -6.89
N GLN A 244 6.22 4.94 -5.86
CA GLN A 244 6.65 4.10 -4.73
C GLN A 244 7.13 2.72 -5.20
N GLY A 245 6.33 2.01 -6.02
CA GLY A 245 6.73 0.72 -6.58
C GLY A 245 7.99 0.81 -7.46
N PHE A 246 8.12 1.88 -8.25
CA PHE A 246 9.33 2.13 -9.04
C PHE A 246 10.57 2.38 -8.18
N LEU A 247 10.46 3.21 -7.13
CA LEU A 247 11.56 3.49 -6.21
C LEU A 247 11.98 2.23 -5.45
N PHE A 248 11.04 1.39 -5.05
CA PHE A 248 11.35 0.11 -4.41
C PHE A 248 12.17 -0.81 -5.34
N LEU A 249 11.80 -0.90 -6.61
CA LEU A 249 12.57 -1.67 -7.61
C LEU A 249 13.97 -1.11 -7.83
N LYS A 250 14.08 0.22 -7.95
CA LYS A 250 15.34 0.89 -8.27
C LYS A 250 16.32 0.87 -7.11
N THR A 251 15.83 1.04 -5.88
CA THR A 251 16.68 1.19 -4.69
C THR A 251 16.84 -0.11 -3.91
N ARG A 252 15.89 -1.05 -4.03
CA ARG A 252 15.81 -2.29 -3.23
C ARG A 252 15.97 -2.03 -1.73
N SER A 253 15.50 -0.87 -1.27
CA SER A 253 15.68 -0.39 0.09
C SER A 253 14.35 0.08 0.64
N LEU A 254 13.74 -0.74 1.51
CA LEU A 254 12.51 -0.39 2.21
C LEU A 254 12.70 0.91 3.01
N TRP A 255 13.84 1.08 3.67
CA TRP A 255 14.14 2.29 4.44
C TRP A 255 14.08 3.57 3.60
N TYR A 256 14.57 3.51 2.35
CA TYR A 256 14.54 4.67 1.47
C TYR A 256 13.12 5.03 1.06
N VAL A 257 12.30 4.03 0.68
CA VAL A 257 10.91 4.27 0.27
C VAL A 257 10.07 4.74 1.46
N VAL A 258 10.23 4.14 2.63
CA VAL A 258 9.63 4.62 3.89
C VAL A 258 10.04 6.06 4.20
N THR A 259 11.31 6.43 3.99
CA THR A 259 11.74 7.83 4.21
C THR A 259 11.04 8.78 3.26
N VAL A 260 10.94 8.43 1.97
CA VAL A 260 10.20 9.23 0.98
C VAL A 260 8.75 9.42 1.40
N HIS A 261 8.09 8.34 1.84
CA HIS A 261 6.71 8.38 2.31
C HIS A 261 6.57 9.28 3.54
N LEU A 262 7.38 9.06 4.58
CA LEU A 262 7.32 9.84 5.82
C LEU A 262 7.60 11.33 5.61
N LEU A 263 8.41 11.71 4.61
CA LEU A 263 8.59 13.11 4.25
C LEU A 263 7.35 13.72 3.60
N PHE A 264 6.68 12.97 2.71
CA PHE A 264 5.41 13.39 2.14
C PHE A 264 4.34 13.53 3.23
N ASP A 265 4.25 12.55 4.11
CA ASP A 265 3.36 12.52 5.27
C ASP A 265 3.61 13.65 6.27
N ALA A 266 4.88 14.02 6.49
CA ALA A 266 5.21 15.17 7.32
C ALA A 266 4.63 16.47 6.74
N VAL A 267 4.60 16.60 5.41
CA VAL A 267 3.93 17.74 4.77
C VAL A 267 2.42 17.63 4.92
N VAL A 268 1.81 16.46 4.69
CA VAL A 268 0.38 16.23 4.93
C VAL A 268 -0.02 16.63 6.35
N PHE A 269 0.72 16.15 7.35
CA PHE A 269 0.55 16.51 8.76
C PHE A 269 0.61 18.02 8.95
N GLY A 270 1.64 18.68 8.40
CA GLY A 270 1.76 20.13 8.48
C GLY A 270 0.55 20.86 7.90
N VAL A 271 0.05 20.42 6.74
CA VAL A 271 -1.12 21.00 6.08
C VAL A 271 -2.38 20.80 6.92
N LEU A 272 -2.60 19.61 7.48
CA LEU A 272 -3.75 19.32 8.33
C LEU A 272 -3.75 20.16 9.61
N VAL A 273 -2.59 20.34 10.24
CA VAL A 273 -2.44 21.19 11.43
C VAL A 273 -2.70 22.65 11.06
N HIS A 274 -2.15 23.15 9.95
CA HIS A 274 -2.37 24.51 9.46
C HIS A 274 -3.85 24.77 9.15
N ALA A 275 -4.50 23.88 8.41
CA ALA A 275 -5.89 24.04 7.99
C ALA A 275 -6.87 24.07 9.18
N HIS A 276 -6.61 23.29 10.24
CA HIS A 276 -7.45 23.27 11.45
C HIS A 276 -7.08 24.36 12.47
N ASN A 277 -5.94 25.03 12.31
CA ASN A 277 -5.45 26.06 13.23
C ASN A 277 -5.04 27.34 12.47
N PRO A 278 -5.99 28.08 11.87
CA PRO A 278 -5.71 29.25 11.03
C PRO A 278 -5.02 30.42 11.77
N GLY A 279 -4.97 30.40 13.10
CA GLY A 279 -4.23 31.37 13.94
C GLY A 279 -2.78 30.98 14.25
N ALA A 280 -2.34 29.77 13.87
CA ALA A 280 -0.95 29.34 13.99
C ALA A 280 -0.07 29.97 12.89
N ALA A 281 1.26 29.87 13.01
CA ALA A 281 2.19 30.44 12.03
C ALA A 281 1.86 29.99 10.60
N SER A 282 1.74 30.93 9.65
CA SER A 282 1.46 30.64 8.24
C SER A 282 2.69 30.02 7.57
N ILE A 283 2.78 28.70 7.63
CA ILE A 283 3.86 27.93 7.00
C ILE A 283 3.58 27.73 5.50
N PHE A 284 2.31 27.62 5.11
CA PHE A 284 1.88 27.41 3.73
C PHE A 284 1.39 28.71 3.09
N LEU A 285 1.46 28.76 1.75
CA LEU A 285 1.11 29.93 0.95
C LEU A 285 -0.40 30.22 0.88
N ILE A 286 -1.24 29.28 1.33
CA ILE A 286 -2.70 29.31 1.31
C ILE A 286 -3.21 29.03 2.72
#